data_AF-A0A524LQE5-F1
#
_entry.id   AF-A0A524LQE5-F1
#
_cell.length_a   1.000
_cell.length_b   1.000
_cell.length_c   1.000
_cell.angle_alpha   90.00
_cell.angle_beta   90.00
_cell.angle_gamma   90.00
#
_symmetry.space_group_name_H-M   'P 1'
#
loop_
_entity.id
_entity.type
_entity.pdbx_description
1 polymer ?
#
loop_
_entity_poly.entity_id
_entity_poly.type
_entity_poly.pdbx_seq_one_letter_code
_entity_poly.pdbx_strand_id
1 'polypeptide(L)'
;MYMRKPTLKTVYLLFLLIGYQAYGQESLSLNKAWNIALKNNYTLMQQSKLVEKAREEISILQTDYYPALSGSGMFARANFDEVPTKGPST
;
A
#
# COMPACT_ATOMS: atom_id res chain seq x y z
N MET A 1 -55.25 10.29 -26.69
CA MET A 1 -53.84 9.87 -26.70
C MET A 1 -53.03 11.01 -27.31
N TYR A 2 -52.37 11.85 -26.51
CA TYR A 2 -51.69 13.06 -27.01
C TYR A 2 -50.22 12.77 -27.32
N MET A 3 -49.85 12.81 -28.61
CA MET A 3 -48.45 12.80 -29.05
C MET A 3 -47.83 14.17 -28.81
N ARG A 4 -46.91 14.26 -27.83
CA ARG A 4 -46.05 15.44 -27.66
C ARG A 4 -45.03 15.48 -28.79
N LYS A 5 -45.03 16.58 -29.57
CA LYS A 5 -44.04 16.82 -30.61
C LYS A 5 -42.68 17.12 -29.97
N PRO A 6 -41.57 16.56 -30.48
CA PRO A 6 -40.24 16.87 -29.95
C PRO A 6 -39.95 18.36 -30.18
N THR A 7 -39.53 19.06 -29.11
CA THR A 7 -39.14 20.46 -29.23
C THR A 7 -37.73 20.56 -29.82
N LEU A 8 -37.47 21.62 -30.59
CA LEU A 8 -36.18 21.85 -31.24
C LEU A 8 -34.98 21.77 -30.28
N LYS A 9 -35.19 22.20 -29.02
CA LYS A 9 -34.19 22.12 -27.95
C LYS A 9 -33.83 20.67 -27.59
N THR A 10 -34.82 19.78 -27.58
CA THR A 10 -34.63 18.35 -27.29
C THR A 10 -33.79 17.68 -28.37
N VAL A 11 -34.00 18.06 -29.64
CA VAL A 11 -33.21 17.55 -30.77
C VAL A 11 -31.76 18.02 -30.69
N TYR A 12 -31.53 19.30 -30.33
CA TYR A 12 -30.19 19.86 -30.18
C TYR A 12 -29.41 19.19 -29.03
N LEU A 13 -30.07 18.94 -27.90
CA LEU A 13 -29.48 18.28 -26.74
C LEU A 13 -29.12 16.82 -27.04
N LEU A 14 -29.96 16.12 -27.81
CA LEU A 14 -29.67 14.76 -28.29
C LEU A 14 -28.43 14.74 -29.21
N PHE A 15 -28.32 15.72 -30.12
CA PHE A 15 -27.19 15.82 -31.04
C PHE A 15 -25.86 16.10 -30.32
N LEU A 16 -25.90 16.93 -29.28
CA LEU A 16 -24.74 17.23 -28.43
C LEU A 16 -24.28 15.99 -27.65
N LEU A 17 -25.23 15.15 -27.19
CA LEU A 17 -24.94 13.93 -26.44
C LEU A 17 -24.29 12.84 -27.31
N ILE A 18 -24.66 12.76 -28.59
CA ILE A 18 -24.09 11.79 -29.55
C ILE A 18 -22.67 12.21 -29.95
N GLY A 19 -22.41 13.51 -30.14
CA GLY A 19 -21.08 14.01 -30.50
C GLY A 19 -20.00 13.78 -29.43
N TYR A 20 -20.39 13.73 -28.15
CA TYR A 20 -19.46 13.51 -27.04
C TYR A 20 -18.85 12.09 -27.02
N GLN A 21 -19.59 11.08 -27.51
CA GLN A 21 -19.14 9.68 -27.48
C GLN A 21 -18.05 9.37 -28.53
N ALA A 22 -17.84 10.24 -29.53
CA ALA A 22 -16.92 10.00 -30.64
C ALA A 22 -15.43 10.24 -30.30
N TYR A 23 -15.14 10.93 -29.19
CA TYR A 23 -13.76 11.31 -28.82
C TYR A 23 -13.05 10.33 -27.86
N GLY A 24 -13.69 9.21 -27.49
CA GLY A 24 -13.20 8.31 -26.44
C GLY A 24 -12.42 7.07 -26.91
N GLN A 25 -12.33 6.79 -28.21
CA GLN A 25 -11.68 5.58 -28.71
C GLN A 25 -10.23 5.86 -29.13
N GLU A 26 -9.33 5.97 -28.14
CA GLU A 26 -7.91 5.76 -28.43
C GLU A 26 -7.73 4.33 -28.93
N SER A 27 -7.27 4.16 -30.18
CA SER A 27 -6.96 2.85 -30.72
C SER A 27 -5.90 2.19 -29.84
N LEU A 28 -6.27 1.09 -29.17
CA LEU A 28 -5.36 0.34 -28.32
C LEU A 28 -4.32 -0.33 -29.23
N SER A 29 -3.15 0.29 -29.36
CA SER A 29 -2.05 -0.33 -30.09
C SER A 29 -1.66 -1.63 -29.41
N LEU A 30 -1.22 -2.62 -30.19
CA LEU A 30 -0.79 -3.93 -29.69
C LEU A 30 0.24 -3.78 -28.54
N ASN A 31 1.18 -2.85 -28.69
CA ASN A 31 2.18 -2.54 -27.66
C ASN A 31 1.57 -1.99 -26.37
N LYS A 32 0.54 -1.12 -26.47
CA LYS A 32 -0.16 -0.58 -25.30
C LYS A 32 -0.95 -1.67 -24.59
N ALA A 33 -1.64 -2.53 -25.34
CA ALA A 33 -2.34 -3.70 -24.78
C ALA A 33 -1.38 -4.65 -24.06
N TRP A 34 -0.23 -4.94 -24.69
CA TRP A 34 0.81 -5.80 -24.12
C TRP A 34 1.39 -5.25 -22.82
N ASN A 35 1.71 -3.95 -22.79
CA ASN A 35 2.22 -3.29 -21.59
C ASN A 35 1.19 -3.29 -20.45
N ILE A 36 -0.09 -3.08 -20.76
CA ILE A 36 -1.17 -3.15 -19.76
C ILE A 36 -1.27 -4.59 -19.21
N ALA A 37 -1.23 -5.59 -20.08
CA ALA A 37 -1.31 -6.99 -19.69
C ALA A 37 -0.12 -7.40 -18.81
N LEU A 38 1.11 -7.03 -19.16
CA LEU A 38 2.29 -7.32 -18.37
C LEU A 38 2.27 -6.59 -17.02
N LYS A 39 1.88 -5.31 -17.00
CA LYS A 39 1.85 -4.50 -15.78
C LYS A 39 0.81 -4.98 -14.77
N ASN A 40 -0.34 -5.44 -15.27
CA ASN A 40 -1.44 -5.94 -14.44
C ASN A 40 -1.40 -7.46 -14.23
N ASN A 41 -0.35 -8.15 -14.67
CA ASN A 41 -0.22 -9.58 -14.44
C ASN A 41 0.15 -9.83 -12.96
N TYR A 42 -0.83 -10.30 -12.19
CA TYR A 42 -0.66 -10.58 -10.76
C TYR A 42 0.48 -11.57 -10.46
N THR A 43 0.70 -12.56 -11.32
CA THR A 43 1.77 -13.55 -11.14
C THR A 43 3.15 -12.88 -11.24
N LEU A 44 3.35 -12.00 -12.23
CA LEU A 44 4.61 -11.25 -12.35
C LEU A 44 4.82 -10.29 -11.18
N MET A 45 3.75 -9.67 -10.67
CA MET A 45 3.81 -8.82 -9.48
C MET A 45 4.17 -9.62 -8.22
N GLN A 46 3.63 -10.82 -8.06
CA GLN A 46 3.99 -11.70 -6.95
C GLN A 46 5.46 -12.13 -7.04
N GLN A 47 5.92 -12.49 -8.23
CA GLN A 47 7.32 -12.87 -8.44
C GLN A 47 8.28 -11.72 -8.18
N SER A 48 7.95 -10.49 -8.60
CA SER A 48 8.79 -9.32 -8.33
C SER A 48 8.88 -9.02 -6.84
N LYS A 49 7.77 -9.15 -6.10
CA LYS A 49 7.73 -9.06 -4.64
C LYS A 49 8.58 -10.12 -3.95
N LEU A 50 8.61 -11.35 -4.46
CA LEU A 50 9.48 -12.41 -3.92
C LEU A 50 10.96 -12.08 -4.13
N VAL A 51 11.33 -11.52 -5.29
CA VAL A 51 12.71 -11.08 -5.55
C VAL A 51 13.11 -9.92 -4.65
N GLU A 52 12.21 -8.96 -4.42
CA GLU A 52 12.40 -7.85 -3.48
C GLU A 52 12.65 -8.39 -2.06
N LYS A 53 11.79 -9.29 -1.58
CA LYS A 53 11.95 -9.96 -0.27
C LYS A 53 13.29 -10.70 -0.15
N ALA A 54 13.69 -11.46 -1.17
CA ALA A 54 14.96 -12.17 -1.16
C ALA A 54 16.17 -11.22 -1.09
N ARG A 55 16.08 -10.04 -1.73
CA ARG A 55 17.12 -9.00 -1.63
C ARG A 55 17.20 -8.40 -0.23
N GLU A 56 16.06 -8.13 0.39
CA GLU A 56 16.01 -7.65 1.78
C GLU A 56 16.59 -8.68 2.75
N GLU A 57 16.27 -9.97 2.57
CA GLU A 57 16.83 -11.06 3.36
C GLU A 57 18.36 -11.12 3.22
N ILE A 58 18.90 -11.01 2.00
CA ILE A 58 20.36 -10.91 1.78
C ILE A 58 20.93 -9.69 2.50
N SER A 59 20.25 -8.54 2.43
CA SER A 59 20.71 -7.32 3.12
C SER A 59 20.72 -7.51 4.64
N ILE A 60 19.73 -8.17 5.23
CA ILE A 60 19.70 -8.47 6.67
C ILE A 60 20.86 -9.40 7.03
N LEU A 61 21.06 -10.47 6.26
CA LEU A 61 22.20 -11.37 6.47
C LEU A 61 23.55 -10.65 6.35
N GLN A 62 23.63 -9.60 5.53
CA GLN A 62 24.81 -8.74 5.46
C GLN A 62 24.98 -7.88 6.72
N THR A 63 23.89 -7.42 7.35
CA THR A 63 23.97 -6.65 8.60
C THR A 63 24.54 -7.46 9.75
N ASP A 64 24.39 -8.79 9.75
CA ASP A 64 24.97 -9.68 10.76
C ASP A 64 26.50 -9.67 10.79
N TYR A 65 27.16 -9.21 9.71
CA TYR A 65 28.62 -9.05 9.68
C TYR A 65 29.10 -7.75 10.33
N TYR A 66 28.19 -6.82 10.64
CA TYR A 66 28.53 -5.54 11.25
C TYR A 66 28.21 -5.56 12.75
N PRO A 67 28.98 -4.84 13.59
CA PRO A 67 28.68 -4.73 15.00
C PRO A 67 27.36 -4.00 15.20
N ALA A 68 26.43 -4.62 15.92
CA ALA A 68 25.18 -4.00 16.31
C ALA A 68 25.41 -2.99 17.44
N LEU A 69 25.08 -1.72 17.19
CA LEU A 69 25.02 -0.67 18.21
C LEU A 69 23.63 -0.68 18.84
N SER A 70 23.51 -1.26 20.03
CA SER A 70 22.28 -1.22 20.84
C SER A 70 22.52 -0.49 22.16
N GLY A 71 21.66 0.46 22.51
CA GLY A 71 21.65 1.11 23.82
C GLY A 71 20.52 0.56 24.69
N SER A 72 20.84 0.07 25.88
CA SER A 72 19.85 -0.33 26.89
C SER A 72 20.13 0.37 28.22
N GLY A 73 19.12 1.01 28.79
CA GLY A 73 19.19 1.58 30.14
C GLY A 73 18.21 0.85 31.05
N MET A 74 18.72 0.24 32.14
CA MET A 74 17.89 -0.41 33.16
C MET A 74 18.01 0.39 34.46
N PHE A 75 16.89 0.91 34.95
CA PHE A 75 16.81 1.56 36.26
C PHE A 75 16.09 0.64 37.24
N ALA A 76 16.85 0.00 38.13
CA ALA A 76 16.31 -0.84 39.19
C ALA A 76 16.47 -0.10 40.53
N ARG A 77 15.35 0.16 41.22
CA ARG A 77 15.36 0.73 42.57
C ARG A 77 15.04 -0.39 43.57
N ALA A 78 16.08 -0.90 44.24
CA ALA A 78 15.90 -1.82 45.35
C ALA A 78 15.59 -1.01 46.61
N ASN A 79 14.34 -1.07 47.09
CA ASN A 79 14.03 -0.66 48.45
C ASN A 79 14.47 -1.82 49.36
N PHE A 80 15.59 -1.65 50.05
CA PHE A 80 15.93 -2.50 51.18
C PHE A 80 15.08 -2.03 52.35
N ASP A 81 13.88 -2.61 52.50
CA ASP A 81 13.13 -2.44 53.74
C ASP A 81 13.98 -3.02 54.89
N GLU A 82 14.27 -2.17 55.87
CA GLU A 82 15.08 -2.48 57.04
C GLU A 82 14.58 -3.76 57.72
N VAL A 83 15.48 -4.72 57.94
CA VAL A 83 15.18 -5.90 58.76
C VAL A 83 14.92 -5.40 60.18
N PRO A 84 13.72 -5.63 60.77
CA PRO A 84 13.44 -5.19 62.13
C PRO A 84 14.34 -5.98 63.08
N THR A 85 15.35 -5.29 63.64
CA THR A 85 16.17 -5.83 64.72
C THR A 85 15.28 -5.99 65.95
N LYS A 86 14.73 -7.18 66.12
CA LYS A 86 14.07 -7.60 67.35
C LYS A 86 15.14 -7.67 68.43
N GLY A 87 15.29 -6.59 69.20
CA GLY A 87 16.19 -6.54 70.35
C GLY A 87 15.79 -7.60 71.38
N PRO A 88 16.73 -8.37 71.94
CA PRO A 88 16.42 -9.25 73.05
C PRO A 88 16.23 -8.43 74.32
N SER A 89 15.01 -8.52 74.85
CA SER A 89 14.62 -8.13 76.19
C SER A 89 15.28 -9.06 77.22
N THR A 90 16.18 -8.51 78.04
CA THR A 90 16.49 -8.96 79.42
C THR A 90 17.26 -7.87 80.15
#